data_AF-A0A2E5JFQ4-F1
#
_entry.id   AF-A0A2E5JFQ4-F1
#
_cell.length_a   1.000
_cell.length_b   1.000
_cell.length_c   1.000
_cell.angle_alpha   90.00
_cell.angle_beta   90.00
_cell.angle_gamma   90.00
#
_symmetry.space_group_name_H-M   'P 1'
#
loop_
_entity.id
_entity.type
_entity.pdbx_description
1 polymer ?
#
loop_
_entity_poly.entity_id
_entity_poly.type
_entity_poly.pdbx_seq_one_letter_code
_entity_poly.pdbx_strand_id
1 'polypeptide(L)'
;MRLCALIALILSLQSHASDQFNITGFSGEYNAPNGTGTADTFSIPSQDKERINITLEALGEGYLLSTPEETWEWSEPAAWVKDLKSASWNGVDLVVAGQSQRVAMSSLVGLHEDKRVHIEGLSAQCSGSSDLVQSCLNGSASIRLSKLVYQSALRSDQFQTILDALARALDVTGRGGDTEVKSLKLDISNNKFKGEVSVSIGISATVKFEGLISQDPNDGKISIRLDKAKASFLDVRGKIFDELEEAQSESFVVQRPWIYILSE
;
A
#
# COMPACT_ATOMS: atom_id res chain seq x y z
N MET A 1 2.19 7.64 1.98
CA MET A 1 2.12 6.27 2.52
C MET A 1 0.71 5.70 2.29
N ARG A 2 0.34 5.53 1.02
CA ARG A 2 -1.03 5.15 0.59
C ARG A 2 -1.05 3.89 -0.29
N LEU A 3 0.12 3.25 -0.50
CA LEU A 3 0.27 1.94 -1.17
C LEU A 3 -0.23 0.78 -0.28
N CYS A 4 -0.14 0.92 1.05
CA CYS A 4 -0.71 -0.01 2.02
C CYS A 4 -2.24 -0.05 2.00
N ALA A 5 -2.88 0.81 1.22
CA ALA A 5 -4.29 1.07 1.35
C ALA A 5 -5.15 0.48 0.22
N LEU A 6 -4.54 -0.05 -0.85
CA LEU A 6 -5.16 -1.09 -1.70
C LEU A 6 -5.04 -2.47 -1.04
N ILE A 7 -3.98 -2.67 -0.25
CA ILE A 7 -3.98 -3.73 0.75
C ILE A 7 -5.09 -3.40 1.76
N ALA A 8 -5.32 -2.15 2.18
CA ALA A 8 -6.46 -1.78 3.03
C ALA A 8 -7.85 -2.05 2.41
N LEU A 9 -8.03 -1.84 1.10
CA LEU A 9 -9.23 -2.25 0.34
C LEU A 9 -9.53 -3.75 0.49
N ILE A 10 -8.47 -4.55 0.50
CA ILE A 10 -8.51 -6.01 0.65
C ILE A 10 -8.63 -6.40 2.14
N LEU A 11 -8.06 -5.60 3.05
CA LEU A 11 -8.08 -5.77 4.50
C LEU A 11 -9.41 -5.44 5.15
N SER A 12 -10.10 -4.40 4.68
CA SER A 12 -11.36 -3.94 5.27
C SER A 12 -12.50 -4.94 5.06
N LEU A 13 -12.33 -5.89 4.11
CA LEU A 13 -13.22 -7.04 3.95
C LEU A 13 -13.08 -8.06 5.10
N GLN A 14 -12.04 -7.97 5.95
CA GLN A 14 -11.78 -8.93 7.05
C GLN A 14 -12.37 -8.52 8.41
N SER A 15 -13.11 -7.41 8.51
CA SER A 15 -13.75 -7.01 9.79
C SER A 15 -14.89 -7.96 10.19
N HIS A 16 -15.21 -8.96 9.39
CA HIS A 16 -16.17 -10.03 9.70
C HIS A 16 -15.46 -11.39 9.77
N ALA A 17 -15.71 -12.07 10.88
CA ALA A 17 -14.93 -13.18 11.41
C ALA A 17 -14.89 -14.46 10.56
N SER A 18 -13.80 -15.21 10.77
CA SER A 18 -13.53 -16.65 10.54
C SER A 18 -13.43 -17.26 9.15
N ASP A 19 -13.88 -16.66 8.05
CA ASP A 19 -14.06 -17.46 6.83
C ASP A 19 -13.03 -17.14 5.73
N GLN A 20 -12.62 -18.20 5.02
CA GLN A 20 -11.57 -18.16 3.99
C GLN A 20 -11.91 -17.15 2.89
N PHE A 21 -10.97 -16.26 2.56
CA PHE A 21 -11.10 -15.36 1.42
C PHE A 21 -10.21 -15.88 0.29
N ASN A 22 -10.82 -16.14 -0.87
CA ASN A 22 -10.09 -16.51 -2.06
C ASN A 22 -10.65 -15.74 -3.26
N ILE A 23 -9.91 -14.72 -3.68
CA ILE A 23 -10.19 -13.94 -4.89
C ILE A 23 -8.97 -14.09 -5.78
N THR A 24 -9.15 -14.53 -7.02
CA THR A 24 -8.05 -14.62 -7.98
C THR A 24 -8.41 -13.95 -9.30
N GLY A 25 -7.41 -13.35 -9.95
CA GLY A 25 -7.57 -12.72 -11.26
C GLY A 25 -8.52 -11.52 -11.29
N PHE A 26 -8.82 -10.90 -10.14
CA PHE A 26 -9.78 -9.80 -10.09
C PHE A 26 -9.25 -8.57 -10.85
N SER A 27 -10.01 -8.15 -11.84
CA SER A 27 -9.65 -7.09 -12.77
C SER A 27 -10.87 -6.22 -13.03
N GLY A 28 -10.67 -4.93 -13.25
CA GLY A 28 -11.81 -4.03 -13.40
C GLY A 28 -11.42 -2.58 -13.61
N GLU A 29 -12.45 -1.76 -13.66
CA GLU A 29 -12.35 -0.33 -13.78
C GLU A 29 -13.41 0.36 -12.93
N TYR A 30 -13.08 1.57 -12.50
CA TYR A 30 -13.95 2.47 -11.76
C TYR A 30 -13.82 3.86 -12.36
N ASN A 31 -14.95 4.48 -12.64
CA ASN A 31 -15.08 5.86 -13.04
C ASN A 31 -16.24 6.44 -12.24
N ALA A 32 -15.92 7.25 -11.23
CA ALA A 32 -16.86 7.67 -10.21
C ALA A 32 -18.19 8.16 -10.82
N PRO A 33 -19.36 7.70 -10.32
CA PRO A 33 -19.52 6.88 -9.11
C PRO A 33 -19.55 5.36 -9.36
N ASN A 34 -19.34 4.88 -10.59
CA ASN A 34 -19.60 3.49 -10.97
C ASN A 34 -18.33 2.75 -11.41
N GLY A 35 -18.30 1.45 -11.20
CA GLY A 35 -17.24 0.58 -11.66
C GLY A 35 -17.76 -0.82 -12.00
N THR A 36 -16.94 -1.55 -12.74
CA THR A 36 -17.20 -2.94 -13.11
C THR A 36 -15.93 -3.75 -13.01
N GLY A 37 -16.05 -5.04 -12.77
CA GLY A 37 -14.92 -5.95 -12.73
C GLY A 37 -15.32 -7.40 -12.90
N THR A 38 -14.31 -8.24 -13.08
CA THR A 38 -14.43 -9.69 -13.20
C THR A 38 -13.36 -10.35 -12.36
N ALA A 39 -13.71 -11.41 -11.63
CA ALA A 39 -12.73 -12.26 -10.93
C ALA A 39 -12.83 -13.69 -11.47
N ASP A 40 -11.71 -14.39 -11.63
CA ASP A 40 -11.67 -15.78 -12.10
C ASP A 40 -12.21 -16.73 -11.03
N THR A 41 -11.88 -16.47 -9.77
CA THR A 41 -12.49 -17.11 -8.60
C THR A 41 -12.87 -16.06 -7.57
N PHE A 42 -13.99 -16.26 -6.88
CA PHE A 42 -14.45 -15.38 -5.82
C PHE A 42 -15.17 -16.19 -4.75
N SER A 43 -14.57 -16.27 -3.56
CA SER A 43 -15.10 -17.03 -2.42
C SER A 43 -15.11 -16.16 -1.17
N ILE A 44 -16.31 -15.90 -0.61
CA ILE A 44 -16.59 -15.20 0.65
C ILE A 44 -17.96 -15.74 1.14
N PRO A 45 -18.27 -15.85 2.44
CA PRO A 45 -18.36 -17.11 3.21
C PRO A 45 -18.89 -18.42 2.56
N SER A 46 -19.57 -18.45 1.40
CA SER A 46 -19.78 -19.70 0.63
C SER A 46 -20.43 -19.48 -0.74
N GLN A 47 -19.64 -19.52 -1.81
CA GLN A 47 -19.90 -20.26 -3.05
C GLN A 47 -18.67 -20.11 -3.97
N ASP A 48 -17.92 -21.20 -4.16
CA ASP A 48 -16.83 -21.23 -5.15
C ASP A 48 -17.44 -21.09 -6.54
N LYS A 49 -17.30 -19.90 -7.13
CA LYS A 49 -17.74 -19.63 -8.50
C LYS A 49 -16.55 -19.47 -9.41
N GLU A 50 -16.63 -20.17 -10.53
CA GLU A 50 -15.81 -19.89 -11.70
C GLU A 50 -16.38 -18.64 -12.39
N ARG A 51 -15.55 -17.61 -12.45
CA ARG A 51 -15.77 -16.34 -13.15
C ARG A 51 -17.04 -15.58 -12.78
N ILE A 52 -16.90 -14.53 -11.99
CA ILE A 52 -18.02 -13.66 -11.57
C ILE A 52 -17.86 -12.23 -12.09
N ASN A 53 -18.97 -11.61 -12.47
CA ASN A 53 -19.05 -10.17 -12.76
C ASN A 53 -19.44 -9.42 -11.49
N ILE A 54 -18.72 -8.33 -11.21
CA ILE A 54 -18.89 -7.48 -10.03
C ILE A 54 -19.16 -6.06 -10.50
N THR A 55 -20.15 -5.40 -9.94
CA THR A 55 -20.37 -3.96 -10.09
C THR A 55 -19.98 -3.25 -8.79
N LEU A 56 -19.44 -2.05 -8.91
CA LEU A 56 -19.06 -1.19 -7.81
C LEU A 56 -19.81 0.14 -7.94
N GLU A 57 -20.47 0.59 -6.88
CA GLU A 57 -21.18 1.87 -6.85
C GLU A 57 -20.77 2.64 -5.59
N ALA A 58 -20.41 3.92 -5.71
CA ALA A 58 -20.17 4.78 -4.56
C ALA A 58 -21.50 5.07 -3.84
N LEU A 59 -21.57 4.79 -2.53
CA LEU A 59 -22.77 4.97 -1.71
C LEU A 59 -22.41 5.70 -0.41
N GLY A 60 -22.76 6.98 -0.32
CA GLY A 60 -22.43 7.83 0.83
C GLY A 60 -20.91 7.96 1.00
N GLU A 61 -20.40 7.53 2.15
CA GLU A 61 -18.97 7.51 2.48
C GLU A 61 -18.27 6.21 2.05
N GLY A 62 -19.01 5.27 1.46
CA GLY A 62 -18.56 3.92 1.16
C GLY A 62 -18.84 3.46 -0.26
N TYR A 63 -18.83 2.15 -0.46
CA TYR A 63 -19.12 1.51 -1.74
C TYR A 63 -20.08 0.34 -1.57
N LEU A 64 -20.94 0.14 -2.55
CA LEU A 64 -21.74 -1.07 -2.70
C LEU A 64 -21.09 -1.95 -3.78
N LEU A 65 -20.72 -3.16 -3.40
CA LEU A 65 -20.24 -4.20 -4.31
C LEU A 65 -21.40 -5.14 -4.59
N SER A 66 -21.74 -5.34 -5.87
CA SER A 66 -22.87 -6.20 -6.23
C SER A 66 -22.46 -7.26 -7.25
N THR A 67 -22.99 -8.45 -7.05
CA THR A 67 -23.00 -9.55 -8.01
C THR A 67 -24.45 -9.87 -8.39
N PRO A 68 -24.71 -10.78 -9.34
CA PRO A 68 -26.09 -11.18 -9.65
C PRO A 68 -26.88 -11.79 -8.48
N GLU A 69 -26.19 -12.26 -7.43
CA GLU A 69 -26.81 -12.99 -6.32
C GLU A 69 -26.71 -12.27 -4.97
N GLU A 70 -25.62 -11.54 -4.75
CA GLU A 70 -25.34 -10.91 -3.45
C GLU A 70 -24.80 -9.50 -3.61
N THR A 71 -25.00 -8.71 -2.56
CA THR A 71 -24.50 -7.33 -2.43
C THR A 71 -23.80 -7.16 -1.10
N TRP A 72 -22.65 -6.51 -1.09
CA TRP A 72 -21.87 -6.20 0.09
C TRP A 72 -21.64 -4.70 0.19
N GLU A 73 -21.91 -4.14 1.37
CA GLU A 73 -21.61 -2.74 1.66
C GLU A 73 -20.21 -2.63 2.27
N TRP A 74 -19.42 -1.70 1.74
CA TRP A 74 -18.14 -1.29 2.27
C TRP A 74 -18.25 0.14 2.78
N SER A 75 -18.70 0.28 4.03
CA SER A 75 -19.12 1.56 4.59
C SER A 75 -17.98 2.53 4.94
N GLU A 76 -16.76 2.01 5.16
CA GLU A 76 -15.60 2.79 5.61
C GLU A 76 -14.32 2.44 4.84
N PRO A 77 -14.27 2.77 3.54
CA PRO A 77 -13.05 2.66 2.77
C PRO A 77 -11.97 3.61 3.29
N ALA A 78 -10.71 3.21 3.12
CA ALA A 78 -9.58 4.09 3.42
C ALA A 78 -9.72 5.41 2.65
N ALA A 79 -9.37 6.55 3.28
CA ALA A 79 -9.64 7.89 2.75
C ALA A 79 -9.22 8.08 1.28
N TRP A 80 -8.06 7.55 0.87
CA TRP A 80 -7.61 7.67 -0.51
C TRP A 80 -8.50 6.93 -1.54
N VAL A 81 -9.21 5.88 -1.13
CA VAL A 81 -10.16 5.21 -2.03
C VAL A 81 -11.38 6.09 -2.21
N LYS A 82 -11.87 6.74 -1.14
CA LYS A 82 -12.99 7.68 -1.21
C LYS A 82 -12.75 8.79 -2.23
N ASP A 83 -11.51 9.28 -2.29
CA ASP A 83 -11.11 10.38 -3.18
C ASP A 83 -10.69 9.93 -4.60
N LEU A 84 -10.90 8.64 -4.92
CA LEU A 84 -10.58 8.10 -6.23
C LEU A 84 -11.60 8.59 -7.26
N LYS A 85 -11.13 9.26 -8.31
CA LYS A 85 -11.96 9.71 -9.44
C LYS A 85 -12.11 8.61 -10.48
N SER A 86 -11.00 7.92 -10.77
CA SER A 86 -10.99 6.75 -11.65
C SER A 86 -9.88 5.79 -11.29
N ALA A 87 -10.06 4.52 -11.62
CA ALA A 87 -9.02 3.51 -11.57
C ALA A 87 -9.27 2.38 -12.56
N SER A 88 -8.21 1.73 -12.99
CA SER A 88 -8.22 0.45 -13.68
C SER A 88 -7.19 -0.45 -13.02
N TRP A 89 -7.60 -1.65 -12.64
CA TRP A 89 -6.75 -2.64 -11.99
C TRP A 89 -6.81 -3.96 -12.73
N ASN A 90 -5.74 -4.74 -12.61
CA ASN A 90 -5.62 -6.03 -13.27
C ASN A 90 -4.90 -7.03 -12.37
N GLY A 91 -5.40 -8.28 -12.39
CA GLY A 91 -4.78 -9.43 -11.75
C GLY A 91 -4.58 -9.23 -10.25
N VAL A 92 -5.65 -8.86 -9.55
CA VAL A 92 -5.69 -8.81 -8.08
C VAL A 92 -5.97 -10.22 -7.56
N ASP A 93 -5.04 -10.73 -6.74
CA ASP A 93 -5.20 -11.97 -6.00
C ASP A 93 -5.21 -11.68 -4.50
N LEU A 94 -6.19 -12.21 -3.79
CA LEU A 94 -6.28 -12.25 -2.34
C LEU A 94 -6.50 -13.70 -1.90
N VAL A 95 -5.58 -14.24 -1.13
CA VAL A 95 -5.72 -15.56 -0.51
C VAL A 95 -5.47 -15.43 0.98
N VAL A 96 -6.48 -15.74 1.78
CA VAL A 96 -6.43 -15.74 3.25
C VAL A 96 -6.79 -17.14 3.72
N ALA A 97 -5.78 -17.89 4.16
CA ALA A 97 -5.92 -19.27 4.60
C ALA A 97 -5.23 -19.46 5.96
N GLY A 98 -6.02 -19.44 7.03
CA GLY A 98 -5.53 -19.57 8.39
C GLY A 98 -4.57 -18.43 8.75
N GLN A 99 -3.30 -18.77 9.01
CA GLN A 99 -2.25 -17.81 9.35
C GLN A 99 -1.40 -17.39 8.15
N SER A 100 -1.72 -17.83 6.92
CA SER A 100 -0.99 -17.46 5.71
C SER A 100 -1.86 -16.57 4.84
N GLN A 101 -1.30 -15.43 4.46
CA GLN A 101 -2.02 -14.42 3.71
C GLN A 101 -1.17 -13.95 2.52
N ARG A 102 -1.79 -13.91 1.34
CA ARG A 102 -1.16 -13.44 0.12
C ARG A 102 -2.05 -12.41 -0.53
N VAL A 103 -1.44 -11.29 -0.88
CA VAL A 103 -2.02 -10.24 -1.71
C VAL A 103 -1.11 -10.06 -2.92
N ALA A 104 -1.67 -10.02 -4.12
CA ALA A 104 -0.93 -9.63 -5.31
C ALA A 104 -1.80 -8.73 -6.19
N MET A 105 -1.16 -7.83 -6.93
CA MET A 105 -1.80 -7.03 -7.96
C MET A 105 -0.80 -6.79 -9.08
N SER A 106 -1.20 -7.16 -10.30
CA SER A 106 -0.35 -7.00 -11.49
C SER A 106 -0.18 -5.53 -11.86
N SER A 107 -1.28 -4.76 -11.91
CA SER A 107 -1.22 -3.32 -12.16
C SER A 107 -2.42 -2.56 -11.62
N LEU A 108 -2.22 -1.30 -11.23
CA LEU A 108 -3.26 -0.30 -10.99
C LEU A 108 -2.85 1.00 -11.67
N VAL A 109 -3.75 1.60 -12.44
CA VAL A 109 -3.63 2.98 -12.90
C VAL A 109 -4.86 3.73 -12.42
N GLY A 110 -4.69 4.84 -11.71
CA GLY A 110 -5.82 5.61 -11.21
C GLY A 110 -5.54 7.10 -11.10
N LEU A 111 -6.61 7.84 -10.85
CA LEU A 111 -6.61 9.28 -10.62
C LEU A 111 -7.22 9.56 -9.24
N HIS A 112 -6.43 10.16 -8.36
CA HIS A 112 -6.82 10.53 -7.00
C HIS A 112 -6.58 12.04 -6.83
N GLU A 113 -7.61 12.85 -6.58
CA GLU A 113 -7.46 14.31 -6.45
C GLU A 113 -6.60 14.95 -7.57
N ASP A 114 -6.82 14.55 -8.83
CA ASP A 114 -6.05 15.02 -10.00
C ASP A 114 -4.58 14.56 -10.05
N LYS A 115 -4.22 13.57 -9.24
CA LYS A 115 -2.91 12.94 -9.21
C LYS A 115 -3.00 11.56 -9.83
N ARG A 116 -2.09 11.28 -10.75
CA ARG A 116 -2.01 9.98 -11.40
C ARG A 116 -1.19 9.04 -10.52
N VAL A 117 -1.78 7.89 -10.22
CA VAL A 117 -1.12 6.79 -9.53
C VAL A 117 -0.97 5.64 -10.53
N HIS A 118 0.23 5.09 -10.63
CA HIS A 118 0.49 3.87 -11.39
C HIS A 118 1.31 2.91 -10.54
N ILE A 119 0.76 1.75 -10.25
CA ILE A 119 1.38 0.66 -9.49
C ILE A 119 1.54 -0.53 -10.44
N GLU A 120 2.71 -1.16 -10.46
CA GLU A 120 2.94 -2.43 -11.16
C GLU A 120 3.59 -3.45 -10.21
N GLY A 121 3.13 -4.71 -10.28
CA GLY A 121 3.75 -5.85 -9.60
C GLY A 121 3.79 -5.73 -8.09
N LEU A 122 2.69 -5.30 -7.46
CA LEU A 122 2.54 -5.34 -6.01
C LEU A 122 2.33 -6.79 -5.57
N SER A 123 3.08 -7.25 -4.58
CA SER A 123 2.81 -8.51 -3.90
C SER A 123 3.21 -8.43 -2.43
N ALA A 124 2.41 -9.01 -1.57
CA ALA A 124 2.68 -9.16 -0.15
C ALA A 124 2.34 -10.60 0.24
N GLN A 125 3.27 -11.26 0.92
CA GLN A 125 3.04 -12.54 1.56
C GLN A 125 3.34 -12.38 3.03
N CYS A 126 2.34 -12.62 3.87
CA CYS A 126 2.41 -12.38 5.31
C CYS A 126 1.97 -13.63 6.07
N SER A 127 2.55 -13.85 7.24
CA SER A 127 2.21 -14.99 8.08
C SER A 127 2.40 -14.70 9.56
N GLY A 128 1.58 -15.33 10.40
CA GLY A 128 1.73 -15.31 11.87
C GLY A 128 0.55 -14.76 12.66
N SER A 129 -0.46 -14.16 12.01
CA SER A 129 -1.72 -13.74 12.64
C SER A 129 -2.90 -14.02 11.69
N SER A 130 -4.12 -13.99 12.22
CA SER A 130 -5.34 -13.95 11.40
C SER A 130 -5.59 -12.54 10.85
N ASP A 131 -5.12 -11.51 11.56
CA ASP A 131 -5.12 -10.14 11.07
C ASP A 131 -3.93 -9.93 10.12
N LEU A 132 -4.19 -9.47 8.90
CA LEU A 132 -3.15 -9.30 7.88
C LEU A 132 -2.14 -8.22 8.26
N VAL A 133 -2.56 -7.09 8.86
CA VAL A 133 -1.65 -6.01 9.22
C VAL A 133 -0.68 -6.49 10.29
N GLN A 134 -1.20 -7.14 11.34
CA GLN A 134 -0.40 -7.79 12.36
C GLN A 134 0.48 -8.89 11.77
N SER A 135 -0.03 -9.69 10.82
CA SER A 135 0.77 -10.72 10.13
C SER A 135 1.93 -10.11 9.35
N CYS A 136 1.70 -8.99 8.69
CA CYS A 136 2.72 -8.33 7.89
C CYS A 136 3.75 -7.60 8.75
N LEU A 137 3.33 -6.98 9.87
CA LEU A 137 4.19 -6.12 10.68
C LEU A 137 4.87 -6.86 11.84
N ASN A 138 4.14 -7.73 12.54
CA ASN A 138 4.62 -8.44 13.73
C ASN A 138 5.02 -9.91 13.42
N GLY A 139 4.62 -10.43 12.25
CA GLY A 139 4.89 -11.80 11.81
C GLY A 139 6.12 -11.92 10.89
N SER A 140 6.00 -12.79 9.88
CA SER A 140 6.96 -12.88 8.77
C SER A 140 6.30 -12.40 7.49
N ALA A 141 6.94 -11.45 6.80
CA ALA A 141 6.40 -10.85 5.59
C ALA A 141 7.45 -10.63 4.50
N SER A 142 7.04 -10.80 3.25
CA SER A 142 7.78 -10.37 2.06
C SER A 142 6.86 -9.50 1.22
N ILE A 143 7.20 -8.22 1.11
CA ILE A 143 6.48 -7.22 0.32
C ILE A 143 7.37 -6.80 -0.84
N ARG A 144 6.82 -6.84 -2.05
CA ARG A 144 7.49 -6.45 -3.29
C ARG A 144 6.58 -5.54 -4.10
N LEU A 145 7.20 -4.58 -4.76
CA LEU A 145 6.57 -3.65 -5.69
C LEU A 145 7.54 -3.47 -6.85
N SER A 146 7.09 -3.77 -8.06
CA SER A 146 7.93 -3.60 -9.25
C SER A 146 8.01 -2.15 -9.67
N LYS A 147 6.92 -1.38 -9.59
CA LYS A 147 6.96 0.02 -9.96
C LYS A 147 5.87 0.81 -9.27
N LEU A 148 6.21 2.03 -8.88
CA LEU A 148 5.25 3.03 -8.46
C LEU A 148 5.61 4.38 -9.09
N VAL A 149 4.70 4.88 -9.91
CA VAL A 149 4.74 6.25 -10.42
C VAL A 149 3.63 7.02 -9.74
N TYR A 150 4.00 8.13 -9.13
CA TYR A 150 3.06 9.04 -8.50
C TYR A 150 3.31 10.43 -9.07
N GLN A 151 2.38 10.88 -9.92
CA GLN A 151 2.47 12.15 -10.63
C GLN A 151 1.43 13.10 -10.06
N SER A 152 1.90 14.10 -9.33
CA SER A 152 1.05 15.17 -8.83
C SER A 152 1.23 16.41 -9.70
N ALA A 153 0.12 17.01 -10.16
CA ALA A 153 0.18 18.33 -10.79
C ALA A 153 0.54 19.45 -9.78
N LEU A 154 0.42 19.19 -8.48
CA LEU A 154 0.64 20.14 -7.39
C LEU A 154 1.77 19.66 -6.46
N ARG A 155 2.70 20.56 -6.11
CA ARG A 155 3.98 20.25 -5.45
C ARG A 155 3.93 19.78 -3.98
N SER A 156 2.78 19.70 -3.32
CA SER A 156 2.73 19.44 -1.87
C SER A 156 1.75 18.34 -1.49
N ASP A 157 2.21 17.09 -1.47
CA ASP A 157 1.58 16.09 -0.63
C ASP A 157 2.64 15.29 0.13
N GLN A 158 2.23 14.74 1.29
CA GLN A 158 3.13 14.04 2.20
C GLN A 158 3.82 12.84 1.55
N PHE A 159 3.21 12.22 0.53
CA PHE A 159 3.82 11.09 -0.15
C PHE A 159 4.91 11.53 -1.11
N GLN A 160 4.69 12.60 -1.87
CA GLN A 160 5.74 13.31 -2.58
C GLN A 160 6.78 13.82 -1.61
N THR A 161 6.43 14.30 -0.41
CA THR A 161 7.45 14.70 0.57
C THR A 161 8.35 13.53 0.95
N ILE A 162 7.83 12.31 1.11
CA ILE A 162 8.67 11.11 1.37
C ILE A 162 9.50 10.73 0.14
N LEU A 163 8.94 10.84 -1.06
CA LEU A 163 9.65 10.53 -2.30
C LEU A 163 10.75 11.58 -2.59
N ASP A 164 10.44 12.85 -2.39
CA ASP A 164 11.32 14.01 -2.45
C ASP A 164 12.37 13.95 -1.34
N ALA A 165 12.01 13.46 -0.14
CA ALA A 165 12.94 13.19 0.95
C ALA A 165 14.04 12.23 0.50
N LEU A 166 13.63 11.12 -0.13
CA LEU A 166 14.57 10.15 -0.70
C LEU A 166 15.38 10.80 -1.83
N ALA A 167 14.76 11.61 -2.69
CA ALA A 167 15.43 12.34 -3.77
C ALA A 167 16.54 13.27 -3.27
N ARG A 168 16.21 14.11 -2.30
CA ARG A 168 17.10 15.11 -1.68
C ARG A 168 18.16 14.45 -0.82
N ALA A 169 17.82 13.37 -0.12
CA ALA A 169 18.79 12.55 0.61
C ALA A 169 19.91 12.03 -0.32
N LEU A 170 19.56 11.73 -1.56
CA LEU A 170 20.48 11.27 -2.59
C LEU A 170 21.24 12.41 -3.29
N ASP A 171 21.01 13.67 -2.91
CA ASP A 171 21.56 14.88 -3.54
C ASP A 171 21.27 14.96 -5.06
N VAL A 172 20.19 14.31 -5.49
CA VAL A 172 19.77 14.30 -6.89
C VAL A 172 18.84 15.49 -7.08
N THR A 173 19.43 16.68 -7.19
CA THR A 173 18.70 17.92 -7.51
C THR A 173 18.38 17.98 -9.01
N GLY A 174 17.57 17.01 -9.46
CA GLY A 174 16.96 17.04 -10.79
C GLY A 174 15.85 18.07 -10.83
N ARG A 175 15.91 19.01 -11.78
CA ARG A 175 14.86 20.02 -12.03
C ARG A 175 13.52 19.33 -12.34
N GLY A 176 12.62 19.26 -11.35
CA GLY A 176 11.17 19.09 -11.54
C GLY A 176 10.71 17.86 -12.34
N GLY A 177 11.48 16.77 -12.36
CA GLY A 177 11.08 15.53 -13.02
C GLY A 177 10.23 14.66 -12.10
N ASP A 178 9.33 13.87 -12.70
CA ASP A 178 8.51 12.89 -11.99
C ASP A 178 9.38 11.94 -11.16
N THR A 179 9.07 11.78 -9.87
CA THR A 179 9.74 10.79 -9.02
C THR A 179 9.14 9.40 -9.28
N GLU A 180 9.95 8.48 -9.79
CA GLU A 180 9.57 7.10 -10.03
C GLU A 180 10.27 6.16 -9.02
N VAL A 181 9.48 5.33 -8.33
CA VAL A 181 9.99 4.17 -7.61
C VAL A 181 10.04 3.00 -8.59
N LYS A 182 11.25 2.63 -9.02
CA LYS A 182 11.54 1.52 -9.95
C LYS A 182 11.48 0.14 -9.34
N SER A 183 11.54 0.06 -8.01
CA SER A 183 11.27 -1.17 -7.26
C SER A 183 11.32 -0.88 -5.77
N LEU A 184 10.55 -1.63 -5.01
CA LEU A 184 10.66 -1.73 -3.56
C LEU A 184 10.61 -3.20 -3.19
N LYS A 185 11.55 -3.63 -2.34
CA LYS A 185 11.52 -4.92 -1.67
C LYS A 185 11.66 -4.69 -0.18
N LEU A 186 10.83 -5.36 0.60
CA LEU A 186 10.77 -5.24 2.04
C LEU A 186 10.53 -6.63 2.63
N ASP A 187 11.50 -7.12 3.37
CA ASP A 187 11.42 -8.37 4.12
C ASP A 187 11.31 -8.04 5.61
N ILE A 188 10.31 -8.61 6.28
CA ILE A 188 10.05 -8.45 7.71
C ILE A 188 10.12 -9.82 8.38
N SER A 189 10.86 -9.92 9.47
CA SER A 189 10.92 -11.12 10.29
C SER A 189 11.28 -10.76 11.72
N ASN A 190 10.48 -11.23 12.68
CA ASN A 190 10.70 -11.00 14.11
C ASN A 190 10.87 -9.51 14.44
N ASN A 191 9.94 -8.68 13.97
CA ASN A 191 9.93 -7.21 14.14
C ASN A 191 11.16 -6.49 13.56
N LYS A 192 11.98 -7.17 12.77
CA LYS A 192 13.11 -6.58 12.04
C LYS A 192 12.72 -6.48 10.58
N PHE A 193 13.03 -5.35 9.96
CA PHE A 193 12.88 -5.19 8.52
C PHE A 193 14.23 -4.99 7.84
N LYS A 194 14.30 -5.48 6.61
CA LYS A 194 15.35 -5.15 5.64
C LYS A 194 14.70 -4.87 4.30
N GLY A 195 15.17 -3.88 3.59
CA GLY A 195 14.62 -3.56 2.29
C GLY A 195 15.57 -2.82 1.38
N GLU A 196 15.15 -2.74 0.13
CA GLU A 196 15.78 -1.90 -0.88
C GLU A 196 14.69 -1.17 -1.66
N VAL A 197 14.91 0.11 -1.90
CA VAL A 197 14.09 0.93 -2.80
C VAL A 197 14.99 1.48 -3.90
N SER A 198 14.61 1.24 -5.15
CA SER A 198 15.25 1.85 -6.31
C SER A 198 14.39 3.01 -6.78
N VAL A 199 14.97 4.21 -6.81
CA VAL A 199 14.31 5.44 -7.27
C VAL A 199 15.00 5.96 -8.52
N SER A 200 14.23 6.61 -9.39
CA SER A 200 14.71 7.24 -10.62
C SER A 200 14.23 8.68 -10.68
N ILE A 201 15.17 9.61 -10.56
CA ILE A 201 14.90 11.05 -10.49
C ILE A 201 15.96 11.75 -11.35
N GLY A 202 15.92 11.53 -12.66
CA GLY A 202 17.02 11.89 -13.57
C GLY A 202 18.29 11.02 -13.43
N ILE A 203 18.58 10.51 -12.23
CA ILE A 203 19.60 9.50 -11.93
C ILE A 203 18.92 8.34 -11.19
N SER A 204 19.34 7.10 -11.48
CA SER A 204 18.87 5.92 -10.76
C SER A 204 19.71 5.66 -9.52
N ALA A 205 19.08 5.51 -8.37
CA ALA A 205 19.73 5.23 -7.09
C ALA A 205 18.99 4.12 -6.35
N THR A 206 19.74 3.25 -5.66
CA THR A 206 19.17 2.21 -4.81
C THR A 206 19.56 2.48 -3.36
N VAL A 207 18.55 2.64 -2.50
CA VAL A 207 18.71 2.82 -1.06
C VAL A 207 18.39 1.50 -0.37
N LYS A 208 19.37 0.95 0.36
CA LYS A 208 19.18 -0.21 1.23
C LYS A 208 18.96 0.24 2.66
N PHE A 209 17.94 -0.28 3.31
CA PHE A 209 17.55 0.11 4.66
C PHE A 209 17.27 -1.10 5.55
N GLU A 210 17.49 -0.95 6.85
CA GLU A 210 17.16 -1.95 7.86
C GLU A 210 16.80 -1.30 9.19
N GLY A 211 16.00 -1.99 10.00
CA GLY A 211 15.49 -1.43 11.24
C GLY A 211 14.52 -2.34 11.97
N LEU A 212 13.73 -1.75 12.87
CA LEU A 212 12.67 -2.42 13.61
C LEU A 212 11.30 -1.88 13.25
N ILE A 213 10.30 -2.74 13.18
CA ILE A 213 8.91 -2.37 12.97
C ILE A 213 8.03 -3.12 13.96
N SER A 214 7.03 -2.44 14.50
CA SER A 214 6.02 -3.03 15.38
C SER A 214 4.72 -2.25 15.30
N GLN A 215 3.60 -2.94 15.44
CA GLN A 215 2.31 -2.32 15.69
C GLN A 215 1.87 -2.61 17.12
N ASP A 216 1.49 -1.57 17.87
CA ASP A 216 0.83 -1.74 19.15
C ASP A 216 -0.65 -2.10 18.90
N PRO A 217 -1.10 -3.27 19.40
CA PRO A 217 -2.45 -3.75 19.14
C PRO A 217 -3.54 -2.94 19.87
N ASN A 218 -3.21 -2.12 20.86
CA ASN A 218 -4.20 -1.41 21.67
C ASN A 218 -4.57 -0.04 21.09
N ASP A 219 -3.60 0.68 20.51
CA ASP A 219 -3.78 2.03 19.97
C ASP A 219 -3.60 2.08 18.45
N GLY A 220 -3.33 0.94 17.80
CA GLY A 220 -3.11 0.84 16.36
C GLY A 220 -1.82 1.52 15.88
N LYS A 221 -0.98 2.01 16.80
CA LYS A 221 0.22 2.77 16.49
C LYS A 221 1.27 1.91 15.83
N ILE A 222 1.74 2.33 14.66
CA ILE A 222 2.88 1.71 13.98
C ILE A 222 4.14 2.48 14.36
N SER A 223 5.13 1.76 14.88
CA SER A 223 6.44 2.29 15.26
C SER A 223 7.52 1.70 14.36
N ILE A 224 8.29 2.56 13.71
CA ILE A 224 9.35 2.19 12.77
C ILE A 224 10.66 2.80 13.25
N ARG A 225 11.61 1.97 13.70
CA ARG A 225 12.98 2.39 13.99
C ARG A 225 13.84 2.21 12.76
N LEU A 226 14.42 3.27 12.21
CA LEU A 226 15.35 3.17 11.10
C LEU A 226 16.79 3.09 11.62
N ASP A 227 17.35 1.88 11.65
CA ASP A 227 18.71 1.67 12.17
C ASP A 227 19.77 2.08 11.16
N LYS A 228 19.51 1.85 9.86
CA LYS A 228 20.47 2.13 8.80
C LYS A 228 19.75 2.40 7.48
N ALA A 229 20.26 3.35 6.72
CA ALA A 229 19.89 3.58 5.34
C ALA A 229 21.13 3.97 4.55
N LYS A 230 21.41 3.27 3.45
CA LYS A 230 22.60 3.48 2.63
C LYS A 230 22.26 3.58 1.16
N ALA A 231 22.82 4.56 0.48
CA ALA A 231 22.84 4.65 -0.97
C ALA A 231 24.26 4.33 -1.44
N SER A 232 24.46 3.17 -2.07
CA SER A 232 25.81 2.64 -2.32
C SER A 232 26.61 2.54 -1.00
N PHE A 233 27.74 3.25 -0.88
CA PHE A 233 28.54 3.32 0.35
C PHE A 233 28.17 4.49 1.28
N LEU A 234 27.33 5.42 0.84
CA LEU A 234 26.97 6.63 1.59
C LEU A 234 25.85 6.32 2.60
N ASP A 235 26.03 6.75 3.85
CA ASP A 235 24.95 6.76 4.85
C ASP A 235 24.01 7.94 4.56
N VAL A 236 22.76 7.61 4.26
CA VAL A 236 21.71 8.60 3.93
C VAL A 236 20.64 8.68 5.01
N ARG A 237 20.81 7.98 6.14
CA ARG A 237 19.81 7.90 7.22
C ARG A 237 19.49 9.28 7.80
N GLY A 238 20.52 10.10 8.05
CA GLY A 238 20.34 11.45 8.59
C GLY A 238 19.46 12.32 7.71
N LYS A 239 19.77 12.37 6.41
CA LYS A 239 19.00 13.15 5.43
C LYS A 239 17.57 12.64 5.26
N ILE A 240 17.35 11.31 5.32
CA ILE A 240 15.99 10.77 5.33
C ILE A 240 15.20 11.30 6.52
N PHE A 241 15.79 11.31 7.73
CA PHE A 241 15.12 11.87 8.90
C PHE A 241 14.87 13.36 8.79
N ASP A 242 15.85 14.15 8.31
CA ASP A 242 15.71 15.60 8.14
C ASP A 242 14.45 15.92 7.31
N GLU A 243 14.25 15.20 6.21
CA GLU A 243 13.13 15.44 5.30
C GLU A 243 11.80 14.85 5.80
N LEU A 244 11.82 13.70 6.50
CA LEU A 244 10.61 13.18 7.15
C LEU A 244 10.14 14.10 8.28
N GLU A 245 11.06 14.79 8.97
CA GLU A 245 10.72 15.76 10.01
C GLU A 245 9.98 16.99 9.44
N GLU A 246 10.30 17.41 8.21
CA GLU A 246 9.57 18.45 7.48
C GLU A 246 8.16 17.99 7.07
N ALA A 247 7.93 16.68 6.94
CA ALA A 247 6.67 16.08 6.49
C ALA A 247 5.70 15.75 7.64
N GLN A 248 6.02 16.11 8.88
CA GLN A 248 5.23 15.73 10.06
C GLN A 248 3.79 16.25 10.02
N SER A 249 2.89 15.47 10.61
CA SER A 249 1.48 15.79 10.80
C SER A 249 0.94 15.13 12.07
N GLU A 250 -0.34 15.34 12.38
CA GLU A 250 -0.98 14.74 13.56
C GLU A 250 -0.89 13.20 13.54
N SER A 251 -1.06 12.58 12.38
CA SER A 251 -0.97 11.12 12.17
C SER A 251 0.44 10.60 11.80
N PHE A 252 1.44 11.48 11.64
CA PHE A 252 2.79 11.11 11.22
C PHE A 252 3.85 11.91 11.99
N VAL A 253 4.52 11.25 12.94
CA VAL A 253 5.44 11.89 13.88
C VAL A 253 6.83 11.30 13.76
N VAL A 254 7.86 12.15 13.76
CA VAL A 254 9.26 11.70 13.67
C VAL A 254 10.01 12.08 14.95
N GLN A 255 10.57 11.08 15.62
CA GLN A 255 11.40 11.25 16.81
C GLN A 255 12.60 10.29 16.70
N ARG A 256 13.71 10.76 16.12
CA ARG A 256 14.86 9.90 15.80
C ARG A 256 15.26 8.98 16.96
N PRO A 257 15.56 7.69 16.71
CA PRO A 257 15.56 7.00 15.42
C PRO A 257 14.20 6.41 14.99
N TRP A 258 13.10 6.93 15.55
CA TRP A 258 11.75 6.41 15.36
C TRP A 258 10.90 7.29 14.45
N ILE A 259 10.03 6.63 13.69
CA ILE A 259 8.95 7.19 12.90
C ILE A 259 7.68 6.53 13.43
N TYR A 260 6.66 7.31 13.72
CA TYR A 260 5.39 6.85 14.24
C TYR A 260 4.26 7.20 13.28
N ILE A 261 3.38 6.23 13.08
CA ILE A 261 2.13 6.40 12.33
C ILE A 261 1.02 6.13 13.33
N LEU A 262 0.17 7.13 13.54
CA LEU A 262 -0.95 7.03 14.47
C LEU A 262 -2.20 6.68 13.65
N SER A 263 -2.97 5.69 14.12
CA SER A 263 -4.33 5.49 13.62
C SER A 263 -5.19 6.58 14.24
N GLU A 264 -5.94 7.28 13.39
CA GLU A 264 -7.12 8.01 13.86
C GLU A 264 -8.25 7.02 14.18
#